data_AF-A0A5C7SI04-F1
#
_entry.id   AF-A0A5C7SI04-F1
#
_cell.length_a   1.000
_cell.length_b   1.000
_cell.length_c   1.000
_cell.angle_alpha   90.00
_cell.angle_beta   90.00
_cell.angle_gamma   90.00
#
_symmetry.space_group_name_H-M   'P 1'
#
loop_
_entity.id
_entity.type
_entity.pdbx_description
1 polymer ?
#
loop_
_entity_poly.entity_id
_entity_poly.type
_entity_poly.pdbx_seq_one_letter_code
_entity_poly.pdbx_strand_id
1 'polypeptide(L)'
;MCLGTVKLGSAEVSLPSFAGKPAPTEGERADRDLALAEAVWRAALIPAERIAALDATIRDADHRRAAAHERAERVTRAIAGLARPDLAALEARAATARAAVEDVLARLARARSALTTLAETLARLDAIARQSGAIEAEYRVVGHLADIANGSNGRNLTFQRYVLAALLDDVLRAASLRLAAMSRGRYQLQRREDLADARRAGGLDLEVFDEYTGRSRPASTLSGGEGFMASLSLALGLSDVVQAYAGGVQLDTLFIDEGFGSLDPESLDMAMKALIDLQQRGRTVGVISHVEEMKQQIDVAIEVVQGVRGSTVRVRGNGALG
;
A
#
# COMPACT_ATOMS: atom_id res chain seq x y z
N MET A 1 -26.32 126.64 23.72
CA MET A 1 -26.88 125.86 22.59
C MET A 1 -25.77 125.67 21.57
N CYS A 2 -25.60 124.45 21.07
CA CYS A 2 -24.52 123.90 20.23
C CYS A 2 -23.12 123.77 20.89
N LEU A 3 -22.86 122.59 21.47
CA LEU A 3 -21.53 122.04 21.72
C LEU A 3 -20.96 121.56 20.38
N GLY A 4 -19.87 122.15 19.92
CA GLY A 4 -19.13 121.66 18.76
C GLY A 4 -18.04 120.68 19.20
N THR A 5 -18.15 119.42 18.80
CA THR A 5 -17.06 118.44 18.87
C THR A 5 -16.43 118.30 17.49
N VAL A 6 -15.09 118.24 17.43
CA VAL A 6 -14.35 117.97 16.19
C VAL A 6 -13.67 116.61 16.35
N LYS A 7 -13.98 115.68 15.44
CA LYS A 7 -13.36 114.36 15.38
C LYS A 7 -12.14 114.40 14.47
N LEU A 8 -10.96 114.05 14.99
CA LEU A 8 -9.73 113.86 14.22
C LEU A 8 -9.13 112.49 14.62
N GLY A 9 -9.44 111.45 13.83
CA GLY A 9 -8.96 110.09 14.09
C GLY A 9 -9.56 109.45 15.36
N SER A 10 -8.71 108.82 16.18
CA SER A 10 -9.10 108.07 17.39
C SER A 10 -9.14 108.91 18.68
N ALA A 11 -9.02 110.23 18.60
CA ALA A 11 -9.09 111.13 19.75
C ALA A 11 -10.28 112.11 19.61
N GLU A 12 -11.09 112.22 20.66
CA GLU A 12 -12.17 113.22 20.79
C GLU A 12 -11.69 114.39 21.65
N VAL A 13 -11.72 115.61 21.10
CA VAL A 13 -11.38 116.85 21.82
C VAL A 13 -12.67 117.63 22.06
N SER A 14 -12.97 117.92 23.33
CA SER A 14 -14.18 118.62 23.77
C SER A 14 -13.90 120.11 23.99
N LEU A 15 -14.68 120.99 23.38
CA LEU A 15 -14.52 122.45 23.52
C LEU A 15 -15.33 123.00 24.74
N PRO A 16 -14.78 123.93 25.54
CA PRO A 16 -15.47 124.50 26.70
C PRO A 16 -16.58 125.51 26.34
N SER A 17 -17.65 125.53 27.16
CA SER A 17 -18.84 126.40 27.06
C SER A 17 -18.54 127.87 27.44
N PHE A 18 -18.93 128.83 26.60
CA PHE A 18 -18.73 130.28 26.82
C PHE A 18 -19.99 130.93 27.42
N ALA A 19 -19.94 131.32 28.70
CA ALA A 19 -20.92 132.17 29.36
C ALA A 19 -20.30 133.55 29.67
N GLY A 20 -20.89 134.62 29.11
CA GLY A 20 -20.91 135.95 29.74
C GLY A 20 -19.59 136.73 29.91
N LYS A 21 -18.58 136.55 29.04
CA LYS A 21 -17.40 137.44 28.99
C LYS A 21 -17.35 138.21 27.66
N PRO A 22 -16.88 139.47 27.65
CA PRO A 22 -16.82 140.30 26.44
C PRO A 22 -16.02 139.60 25.33
N ALA A 23 -16.36 139.93 24.09
CA ALA A 23 -15.75 139.35 22.90
C ALA A 23 -14.21 139.41 23.00
N PRO A 24 -13.50 138.28 22.82
CA PRO A 24 -12.06 138.24 22.93
C PRO A 24 -11.44 139.20 21.91
N THR A 25 -10.45 139.95 22.38
CA THR A 25 -9.65 140.89 21.59
C THR A 25 -8.89 140.14 20.48
N GLU A 26 -8.47 140.84 19.42
CA GLU A 26 -7.83 140.24 18.23
C GLU A 26 -6.58 139.39 18.57
N GLY A 27 -5.88 139.72 19.66
CA GLY A 27 -4.77 138.93 20.21
C GLY A 27 -5.19 137.61 20.87
N GLU A 28 -6.34 137.57 21.57
CA GLU A 28 -6.84 136.36 22.24
C GLU A 28 -7.38 135.31 21.26
N ARG A 29 -7.73 135.71 20.02
CA ARG A 29 -8.11 134.78 18.94
C ARG A 29 -6.88 134.13 18.29
N ALA A 30 -5.82 134.91 18.05
CA ALA A 30 -4.56 134.42 17.50
C ALA A 30 -3.87 133.42 18.44
N ASP A 31 -3.86 133.70 19.75
CA ASP A 31 -3.30 132.78 20.76
C ASP A 31 -4.08 131.45 20.84
N ARG A 32 -5.40 131.50 20.65
CA ARG A 32 -6.25 130.31 20.70
C ARG A 32 -6.13 129.43 19.45
N ASP A 33 -5.99 130.04 18.27
CA ASP A 33 -5.75 129.33 17.01
C ASP A 33 -4.33 128.73 16.99
N LEU A 34 -3.34 129.43 17.57
CA LEU A 34 -1.99 128.90 17.76
C LEU A 34 -1.99 127.71 18.74
N ALA A 35 -2.71 127.80 19.85
CA ALA A 35 -2.83 126.70 20.82
C ALA A 35 -3.56 125.48 20.23
N LEU A 36 -4.56 125.69 19.37
CA LEU A 36 -5.25 124.60 18.66
C LEU A 36 -4.33 123.97 17.60
N ALA A 37 -3.57 124.77 16.84
CA ALA A 37 -2.58 124.28 15.89
C ALA A 37 -1.45 123.49 16.59
N GLU A 38 -1.00 123.95 17.77
CA GLU A 38 -0.01 123.24 18.58
C GLU A 38 -0.56 121.93 19.17
N ALA A 39 -1.82 121.91 19.61
CA ALA A 39 -2.47 120.70 20.08
C ALA A 39 -2.67 119.66 18.95
N VAL A 40 -3.05 120.10 17.75
CA VAL A 40 -3.16 119.23 16.56
C VAL A 40 -1.77 118.71 16.14
N TRP A 41 -0.74 119.54 16.19
CA TRP A 41 0.64 119.14 15.91
C TRP A 41 1.13 118.08 16.91
N ARG A 42 0.91 118.29 18.22
CA ARG A 42 1.26 117.30 19.26
C ARG A 42 0.47 116.00 19.14
N ALA A 43 -0.78 116.03 18.70
CA ALA A 43 -1.59 114.84 18.48
C ALA A 43 -1.19 114.06 17.21
N ALA A 44 -0.59 114.74 16.22
CA ALA A 44 -0.07 114.12 15.00
C ALA A 44 1.36 113.55 15.17
N LEU A 45 2.06 113.91 16.24
CA LEU A 45 3.37 113.35 16.58
C LEU A 45 3.23 111.90 17.05
N ILE A 46 3.94 111.00 16.37
CA ILE A 46 4.07 109.61 16.83
C ILE A 46 4.83 109.64 18.16
N PRO A 47 4.32 108.99 19.23
CA PRO A 47 5.02 108.92 20.50
C PRO A 47 6.42 108.33 20.34
N ALA A 48 7.42 108.91 21.01
CA ALA A 48 8.80 108.46 20.95
C ALA A 48 8.96 106.95 21.25
N GLU A 49 8.13 106.41 22.15
CA GLU A 49 8.07 104.97 22.45
C GLU A 49 7.64 104.12 21.25
N ARG A 50 6.70 104.61 20.44
CA ARG A 50 6.22 103.89 19.25
C ARG A 50 7.25 103.91 18.13
N ILE A 51 7.98 105.01 17.97
CA ILE A 51 9.13 105.10 17.06
C ILE A 51 10.21 104.11 17.49
N ALA A 52 10.59 104.11 18.78
CA ALA A 52 11.58 103.18 19.31
C ALA A 52 11.19 101.70 19.15
N ALA A 53 9.89 101.36 19.32
CA ALA A 53 9.38 100.01 19.10
C ALA A 53 9.42 99.59 17.63
N LEU A 54 9.09 100.50 16.71
CA LEU A 54 9.21 100.27 15.26
C LEU A 54 10.68 100.08 14.86
N ASP A 55 11.59 100.90 15.37
CA ASP A 55 13.03 100.78 15.13
C ASP A 55 13.62 99.48 15.68
N ALA A 56 13.13 99.03 16.85
CA ALA A 56 13.51 97.72 17.39
C ALA A 56 13.02 96.58 16.49
N THR A 57 11.80 96.69 15.97
CA THR A 57 11.21 95.68 15.06
C THR A 57 11.96 95.63 13.72
N ILE A 58 12.32 96.80 13.17
CA ILE A 58 13.10 96.91 11.93
C ILE A 58 14.48 96.28 12.12
N ARG A 59 15.17 96.61 13.23
CA ARG A 59 16.48 96.01 13.55
C ARG A 59 16.42 94.49 13.69
N ASP A 60 15.41 93.95 14.37
CA ASP A 60 15.23 92.50 14.48
C ASP A 60 14.97 91.85 13.10
N ALA A 61 14.12 92.47 12.27
CA ALA A 61 13.85 91.99 10.92
C ALA A 61 15.13 92.02 10.05
N ASP A 62 15.94 93.07 10.14
CA ASP A 62 17.21 93.18 9.42
C ASP A 62 18.23 92.14 9.90
N HIS A 63 18.33 91.89 11.22
CA HIS A 63 19.16 90.82 11.76
C HIS A 63 18.72 89.44 11.26
N ARG A 64 17.41 89.14 11.25
CA ARG A 64 16.88 87.87 10.71
C ARG A 64 17.15 87.73 9.21
N ARG A 65 17.03 88.81 8.44
CA ARG A 65 17.32 88.84 7.01
C ARG A 65 18.80 88.58 6.75
N ALA A 66 19.70 89.27 7.46
CA ALA A 66 21.15 89.08 7.35
C ALA A 66 21.56 87.64 7.69
N ALA A 67 21.05 87.10 8.80
CA ALA A 67 21.33 85.72 9.20
C ALA A 67 20.81 84.68 8.19
N ALA A 68 19.62 84.92 7.59
CA ALA A 68 19.09 84.06 6.53
C ALA A 68 19.94 84.15 5.25
N HIS A 69 20.42 85.34 4.90
CA HIS A 69 21.27 85.56 3.74
C HIS A 69 22.63 84.87 3.91
N GLU A 70 23.31 85.02 5.04
CA GLU A 70 24.56 84.31 5.32
C GLU A 70 24.40 82.78 5.32
N ARG A 71 23.26 82.27 5.82
CA ARG A 71 22.96 80.83 5.73
C ARG A 71 22.79 80.40 4.27
N ALA A 72 22.06 81.16 3.47
CA ALA A 72 21.88 80.89 2.05
C ALA A 72 23.23 80.89 1.32
N GLU A 73 24.05 81.93 1.51
CA GLU A 73 25.37 82.02 0.87
C GLU A 73 26.33 80.89 1.27
N ARG A 74 26.35 80.50 2.55
CA ARG A 74 27.15 79.35 2.99
C ARG A 74 26.69 78.06 2.32
N VAL A 75 25.38 77.82 2.26
CA VAL A 75 24.83 76.63 1.61
C VAL A 75 25.13 76.67 0.11
N THR A 76 24.94 77.81 -0.56
CA THR A 76 25.24 78.00 -1.99
C THR A 76 26.71 77.75 -2.30
N ARG A 77 27.65 78.23 -1.48
CA ARG A 77 29.08 77.93 -1.62
C ARG A 77 29.39 76.45 -1.37
N ALA A 78 28.76 75.84 -0.36
CA ALA A 78 28.98 74.43 -0.03
C ALA A 78 28.47 73.48 -1.14
N ILE A 79 27.44 73.87 -1.88
CA ILE A 79 26.90 73.08 -3.01
C ILE A 79 27.46 73.50 -4.38
N ALA A 80 28.31 74.53 -4.44
CA ALA A 80 28.88 74.99 -5.70
C ALA A 80 29.76 73.90 -6.33
N GLY A 81 29.47 73.55 -7.59
CA GLY A 81 30.19 72.50 -8.33
C GLY A 81 29.72 71.07 -8.02
N LEU A 82 28.78 70.87 -7.10
CA LEU A 82 28.17 69.57 -6.84
C LEU A 82 26.93 69.38 -7.72
N ALA A 83 26.93 68.34 -8.54
CA ALA A 83 25.73 67.91 -9.25
C ALA A 83 24.78 67.21 -8.27
N ARG A 84 23.49 67.56 -8.32
CA ARG A 84 22.46 66.86 -7.53
C ARG A 84 22.44 65.39 -7.97
N PRO A 85 22.71 64.42 -7.08
CA PRO A 85 22.63 63.02 -7.43
C PRO A 85 21.21 62.66 -7.85
N ASP A 86 21.08 61.83 -8.89
CA ASP A 86 19.80 61.26 -9.28
C ASP A 86 19.42 60.14 -8.29
N LEU A 87 18.83 60.56 -7.17
CA LEU A 87 18.38 59.65 -6.12
C LEU A 87 17.33 58.67 -6.65
N ALA A 88 16.46 59.10 -7.56
CA ALA A 88 15.43 58.24 -8.14
C ALA A 88 16.05 57.09 -8.94
N ALA A 89 17.07 57.38 -9.77
CA ALA A 89 17.79 56.34 -10.51
C ALA A 89 18.58 55.39 -9.59
N LEU A 90 19.21 55.92 -8.52
CA LEU A 90 19.95 55.09 -7.55
C LEU A 90 19.01 54.21 -6.71
N GLU A 91 17.87 54.73 -6.28
CA GLU A 91 16.83 53.98 -5.57
C GLU A 91 16.23 52.89 -6.45
N ALA A 92 15.94 53.18 -7.71
CA ALA A 92 15.48 52.19 -8.68
C ALA A 92 16.50 51.07 -8.86
N ARG A 93 17.79 51.40 -9.05
CA ARG A 93 18.87 50.39 -9.17
C ARG A 93 19.01 49.56 -7.90
N ALA A 94 18.91 50.17 -6.72
CA ALA A 94 18.97 49.46 -5.45
C ALA A 94 17.76 48.53 -5.26
N ALA A 95 16.56 48.97 -5.66
CA ALA A 95 15.36 48.14 -5.63
C ALA A 95 15.48 46.93 -6.58
N THR A 96 15.96 47.13 -7.81
CA THR A 96 16.20 46.04 -8.75
C THR A 96 17.25 45.05 -8.22
N ALA A 97 18.34 45.54 -7.65
CA ALA A 97 19.38 44.68 -7.08
C ALA A 97 18.85 43.87 -5.87
N ARG A 98 18.05 44.49 -5.00
CA ARG A 98 17.41 43.80 -3.87
C ARG A 98 16.46 42.71 -4.34
N ALA A 99 15.60 43.01 -5.29
CA ALA A 99 14.67 42.03 -5.88
C ALA A 99 15.41 40.85 -6.52
N ALA A 100 16.53 41.11 -7.21
CA ALA A 100 17.36 40.06 -7.79
C ALA A 100 18.01 39.15 -6.72
N VAL A 101 18.48 39.74 -5.61
CA VAL A 101 19.03 38.96 -4.47
C VAL A 101 17.94 38.10 -3.83
N GLU A 102 16.76 38.66 -3.60
CA GLU A 102 15.62 37.94 -3.02
C GLU A 102 15.19 36.75 -3.90
N ASP A 103 15.12 36.92 -5.23
CA ASP A 103 14.82 35.81 -6.15
C ASP A 103 15.88 34.70 -6.08
N VAL A 104 17.16 35.06 -6.11
CA VAL A 104 18.26 34.09 -6.03
C VAL A 104 18.22 33.32 -4.70
N LEU A 105 17.98 34.00 -3.58
CA LEU A 105 17.85 33.35 -2.27
C LEU A 105 16.63 32.42 -2.23
N ALA A 106 15.49 32.83 -2.79
CA ALA A 106 14.30 32.00 -2.88
C ALA A 106 14.51 30.76 -3.77
N ARG A 107 15.27 30.89 -4.86
CA ARG A 107 15.66 29.75 -5.72
C ARG A 107 16.61 28.80 -5.01
N LEU A 108 17.60 29.33 -4.28
CA LEU A 108 18.52 28.53 -3.49
C LEU A 108 17.81 27.74 -2.39
N ALA A 109 16.89 28.39 -1.68
CA ALA A 109 16.09 27.74 -0.63
C ALA A 109 15.24 26.59 -1.20
N ARG A 110 14.57 26.81 -2.34
CA ARG A 110 13.81 25.77 -3.05
C ARG A 110 14.69 24.60 -3.49
N ALA A 111 15.86 24.88 -4.08
CA ALA A 111 16.80 23.85 -4.51
C ALA A 111 17.35 23.02 -3.34
N ARG A 112 17.68 23.68 -2.22
CA ARG A 112 18.13 22.98 -0.99
C ARG A 112 17.05 22.09 -0.42
N SER A 113 15.81 22.58 -0.32
CA SER A 113 14.68 21.78 0.15
C SER A 113 14.46 20.56 -0.76
N ALA A 114 14.51 20.74 -2.08
CA ALA A 114 14.36 19.64 -3.02
C ALA A 114 15.48 18.59 -2.88
N LEU A 115 16.72 19.03 -2.68
CA LEU A 115 17.86 18.13 -2.45
C LEU A 115 17.68 17.29 -1.18
N THR A 116 17.25 17.93 -0.07
CA THR A 116 16.98 17.22 1.18
C THR A 116 15.88 16.19 1.01
N THR A 117 14.75 16.57 0.40
CA THR A 117 13.64 15.64 0.15
C THR A 117 14.05 14.49 -0.76
N LEU A 118 14.87 14.74 -1.79
CA LEU A 118 15.38 13.70 -2.66
C LEU A 118 16.29 12.71 -1.91
N ALA A 119 17.19 13.23 -1.07
CA ALA A 119 18.08 12.40 -0.26
C ALA A 119 17.30 11.51 0.72
N GLU A 120 16.30 12.07 1.40
CA GLU A 120 15.42 11.32 2.31
C GLU A 120 14.62 10.24 1.56
N THR A 121 14.12 10.56 0.35
CA THR A 121 13.36 9.61 -0.48
C THR A 121 14.24 8.46 -0.95
N LEU A 122 15.46 8.74 -1.40
CA LEU A 122 16.44 7.71 -1.80
C LEU A 122 16.79 6.80 -0.62
N ALA A 123 17.05 7.36 0.56
CA ALA A 123 17.33 6.58 1.76
C ALA A 123 16.16 5.65 2.14
N ARG A 124 14.92 6.13 1.97
CA ARG A 124 13.70 5.30 2.16
C ARG A 124 13.60 4.18 1.13
N LEU A 125 13.86 4.46 -0.15
CA LEU A 125 13.84 3.46 -1.21
C LEU A 125 14.89 2.36 -0.95
N ASP A 126 16.10 2.74 -0.56
CA ASP A 126 17.17 1.77 -0.23
C ASP A 126 16.83 0.92 1.01
N ALA A 127 16.12 1.49 1.99
CA ALA A 127 15.65 0.73 3.14
C ALA A 127 14.58 -0.29 2.74
N ILE A 128 13.60 0.12 1.93
CA ILE A 128 12.53 -0.76 1.42
C ILE A 128 13.14 -1.87 0.55
N ALA A 129 14.03 -1.52 -0.39
CA ALA A 129 14.67 -2.50 -1.27
C ALA A 129 15.46 -3.56 -0.48
N ARG A 130 16.15 -3.16 0.59
CA ARG A 130 16.85 -4.11 1.47
C ARG A 130 15.88 -5.03 2.22
N GLN A 131 14.78 -4.49 2.74
CA GLN A 131 13.76 -5.29 3.42
C GLN A 131 13.08 -6.27 2.46
N SER A 132 12.67 -5.80 1.29
CA SER A 132 12.08 -6.64 0.24
C SER A 132 13.05 -7.72 -0.22
N GLY A 133 14.32 -7.40 -0.46
CA GLY A 133 15.33 -8.37 -0.88
C GLY A 133 15.58 -9.47 0.17
N ALA A 134 15.51 -9.14 1.46
CA ALA A 134 15.61 -10.14 2.53
C ALA A 134 14.40 -11.08 2.53
N ILE A 135 13.19 -10.54 2.42
CA ILE A 135 11.94 -11.32 2.35
C ILE A 135 11.92 -12.19 1.09
N GLU A 136 12.31 -11.66 -0.06
CA GLU A 136 12.40 -12.42 -1.31
C GLU A 136 13.41 -13.55 -1.23
N ALA A 137 14.55 -13.34 -0.56
CA ALA A 137 15.55 -14.39 -0.36
C ALA A 137 15.01 -15.54 0.49
N GLU A 138 14.28 -15.23 1.57
CA GLU A 138 13.62 -16.23 2.41
C GLU A 138 12.50 -16.95 1.63
N TYR A 139 11.66 -16.19 0.93
CA TYR A 139 10.56 -16.74 0.13
C TYR A 139 11.07 -17.60 -1.03
N ARG A 140 12.23 -17.32 -1.61
CA ARG A 140 12.76 -18.08 -2.76
C ARG A 140 12.83 -19.58 -2.50
N VAL A 141 13.28 -19.97 -1.31
CA VAL A 141 13.43 -21.40 -0.96
C VAL A 141 12.07 -22.03 -0.70
N VAL A 142 11.25 -21.39 0.14
CA VAL A 142 9.95 -21.92 0.55
C VAL A 142 8.95 -21.91 -0.61
N GLY A 143 8.93 -20.84 -1.40
CA GLY A 143 8.13 -20.69 -2.61
C GLY A 143 8.50 -21.72 -3.66
N HIS A 144 9.81 -21.91 -3.93
CA HIS A 144 10.23 -22.94 -4.87
C HIS A 144 9.84 -24.36 -4.41
N LEU A 145 9.97 -24.66 -3.11
CA LEU A 145 9.51 -25.94 -2.56
C LEU A 145 7.99 -26.09 -2.69
N ALA A 146 7.22 -25.03 -2.41
CA ALA A 146 5.77 -25.02 -2.55
C ALA A 146 5.35 -25.22 -4.01
N ASP A 147 6.01 -24.58 -4.96
CA ASP A 147 5.76 -24.73 -6.39
C ASP A 147 6.03 -26.17 -6.85
N ILE A 148 7.17 -26.75 -6.46
CA ILE A 148 7.49 -28.16 -6.73
C ILE A 148 6.41 -29.07 -6.12
N ALA A 149 6.03 -28.84 -4.87
CA ALA A 149 5.02 -29.64 -4.17
C ALA A 149 3.62 -29.51 -4.80
N ASN A 150 3.30 -28.37 -5.42
CA ASN A 150 2.05 -28.13 -6.14
C ASN A 150 2.05 -28.63 -7.59
N GLY A 151 3.14 -29.26 -8.04
CA GLY A 151 3.21 -29.85 -9.37
C GLY A 151 3.83 -28.95 -10.44
N SER A 152 4.42 -27.81 -10.09
CA SER A 152 5.28 -27.03 -10.98
C SER A 152 6.66 -27.69 -11.12
N ASN A 153 6.69 -28.93 -11.59
CA ASN A 153 7.88 -29.73 -11.80
C ASN A 153 7.82 -30.44 -13.15
N GLY A 154 8.94 -30.98 -13.64
CA GLY A 154 9.02 -31.63 -14.95
C GLY A 154 8.11 -32.85 -15.13
N ARG A 155 7.44 -33.31 -14.06
CA ARG A 155 6.48 -34.42 -14.07
C ARG A 155 5.03 -33.99 -13.84
N ASN A 156 4.74 -32.70 -13.67
CA ASN A 156 3.42 -32.17 -13.32
C ASN A 156 2.74 -32.92 -12.16
N LEU A 157 3.53 -33.35 -11.17
CA LEU A 157 3.08 -34.25 -10.09
C LEU A 157 3.09 -33.52 -8.74
N THR A 158 1.96 -33.46 -8.05
CA THR A 158 1.92 -32.89 -6.69
C THR A 158 2.64 -33.80 -5.69
N PHE A 159 3.12 -33.23 -4.58
CA PHE A 159 3.79 -34.00 -3.53
C PHE A 159 2.90 -35.12 -2.97
N GLN A 160 1.62 -34.83 -2.75
CA GLN A 160 0.65 -35.85 -2.35
C GLN A 160 0.63 -37.00 -3.35
N ARG A 161 0.53 -36.72 -4.65
CA ARG A 161 0.55 -37.77 -5.67
C ARG A 161 1.87 -38.51 -5.74
N TYR A 162 3.00 -37.84 -5.55
CA TYR A 162 4.30 -38.49 -5.49
C TYR A 162 4.36 -39.53 -4.36
N VAL A 163 3.87 -39.18 -3.17
CA VAL A 163 3.78 -40.12 -2.05
C VAL A 163 2.81 -41.27 -2.36
N LEU A 164 1.63 -40.97 -2.93
CA LEU A 164 0.68 -42.02 -3.33
C LEU A 164 1.26 -42.94 -4.41
N ALA A 165 2.04 -42.41 -5.36
CA ALA A 165 2.67 -43.20 -6.41
C ALA A 165 3.68 -44.19 -5.83
N ALA A 166 4.48 -43.76 -4.85
CA ALA A 166 5.41 -44.65 -4.14
C ALA A 166 4.68 -45.77 -3.39
N LEU A 167 3.61 -45.43 -2.65
CA LEU A 167 2.77 -46.43 -1.97
C LEU A 167 2.09 -47.37 -2.97
N LEU A 168 1.62 -46.85 -4.09
CA LEU A 168 1.02 -47.65 -5.15
C LEU A 168 2.05 -48.61 -5.76
N ASP A 169 3.30 -48.18 -5.97
CA ASP A 169 4.36 -49.05 -6.49
C ASP A 169 4.65 -50.24 -5.55
N ASP A 170 4.62 -50.03 -4.23
CA ASP A 170 4.72 -51.11 -3.24
C ASP A 170 3.53 -52.09 -3.36
N VAL A 171 2.31 -51.55 -3.48
CA VAL A 171 1.08 -52.33 -3.66
C VAL A 171 1.13 -53.14 -4.95
N LEU A 172 1.55 -52.54 -6.05
CA LEU A 172 1.63 -53.19 -7.36
C LEU A 172 2.70 -54.29 -7.38
N ARG A 173 3.80 -54.12 -6.64
CA ARG A 173 4.82 -55.17 -6.47
C ARG A 173 4.23 -56.37 -5.73
N ALA A 174 3.54 -56.15 -4.62
CA ALA A 174 2.89 -57.22 -3.85
C ALA A 174 1.76 -57.91 -4.64
N ALA A 175 1.00 -57.13 -5.42
CA ALA A 175 -0.06 -57.63 -6.29
C ALA A 175 0.50 -58.46 -7.45
N SER A 176 1.60 -58.02 -8.07
CA SER A 176 2.22 -58.69 -9.22
C SER A 176 2.70 -60.10 -8.91
N LEU A 177 3.16 -60.37 -7.69
CA LEU A 177 3.52 -61.72 -7.27
C LEU A 177 2.34 -62.70 -7.38
N ARG A 178 1.14 -62.24 -6.97
CA ARG A 178 -0.08 -63.04 -7.03
C ARG A 178 -0.65 -63.12 -8.43
N LEU A 179 -0.63 -62.00 -9.16
CA LEU A 179 -1.08 -61.98 -10.54
C LEU A 179 -0.22 -62.90 -11.42
N ALA A 180 1.10 -62.90 -11.21
CA ALA A 180 1.98 -63.82 -11.90
C ALA A 180 1.65 -65.29 -11.56
N ALA A 181 1.36 -65.62 -10.30
CA ALA A 181 0.95 -66.97 -9.94
C ALA A 181 -0.37 -67.40 -10.63
N MET A 182 -1.40 -66.54 -10.59
CA MET A 182 -2.71 -66.83 -11.21
C MET A 182 -2.66 -66.83 -12.74
N SER A 183 -1.88 -65.95 -13.35
CA SER A 183 -1.74 -65.83 -14.80
C SER A 183 -0.65 -66.71 -15.41
N ARG A 184 -0.06 -67.63 -14.62
CA ARG A 184 1.04 -68.50 -15.04
C ARG A 184 2.26 -67.74 -15.58
N GLY A 185 2.58 -66.64 -14.92
CA GLY A 185 3.71 -65.75 -15.22
C GLY A 185 3.44 -64.77 -16.35
N ARG A 186 2.23 -64.72 -16.91
CA ARG A 186 1.95 -63.89 -18.09
C ARG A 186 1.83 -62.41 -17.77
N TYR A 187 1.20 -62.05 -16.65
CA TYR A 187 0.82 -60.68 -16.36
C TYR A 187 1.49 -60.13 -15.10
N GLN A 188 1.96 -58.89 -15.20
CA GLN A 188 2.46 -58.09 -14.07
C GLN A 188 1.76 -56.73 -14.04
N LEU A 189 1.41 -56.25 -12.84
CA LEU A 189 0.82 -54.93 -12.65
C LEU A 189 1.92 -53.90 -12.47
N GLN A 190 1.84 -52.82 -13.24
CA GLN A 190 2.76 -51.70 -13.13
C GLN A 190 2.02 -50.37 -13.24
N ARG A 191 2.65 -49.33 -12.72
CA ARG A 191 2.14 -47.98 -12.83
C ARG A 191 2.60 -47.39 -14.15
N ARG A 192 1.71 -46.66 -14.83
CA ARG A 192 2.08 -45.89 -16.00
C ARG A 192 2.97 -44.72 -15.58
N GLU A 193 4.14 -44.61 -16.21
CA GLU A 193 5.09 -43.51 -15.98
C GLU A 193 4.87 -42.33 -16.93
N ASP A 194 4.26 -42.58 -18.09
CA ASP A 194 4.06 -41.57 -19.12
C ASP A 194 2.95 -40.57 -18.77
N LEU A 195 3.25 -39.28 -18.97
CA LEU A 195 2.27 -38.20 -18.97
C LEU A 195 1.44 -38.26 -20.25
N ALA A 196 0.40 -39.10 -20.25
CA ALA A 196 -0.49 -39.24 -21.40
C ALA A 196 -1.21 -37.93 -21.80
N ASP A 197 -1.40 -37.01 -20.85
CA ASP A 197 -2.02 -35.71 -21.07
C ASP A 197 -1.46 -34.71 -20.04
N ALA A 198 -0.80 -33.64 -20.49
CA ALA A 198 -0.25 -32.61 -19.61
C ALA A 198 -1.32 -31.92 -18.74
N ARG A 199 -2.61 -32.07 -19.06
CA ARG A 199 -3.74 -31.52 -18.29
C ARG A 199 -4.27 -32.48 -17.22
N ARG A 200 -3.91 -33.77 -17.26
CA ARG A 200 -4.25 -34.73 -16.21
C ARG A 200 -3.00 -34.93 -15.36
N ALA A 201 -3.02 -34.38 -14.15
CA ALA A 201 -3.01 -35.16 -12.92
C ALA A 201 -2.47 -36.62 -13.00
N GLY A 202 -1.26 -36.82 -13.52
CA GLY A 202 -0.72 -38.14 -13.87
C GLY A 202 -0.17 -38.91 -12.67
N GLY A 203 0.34 -40.11 -12.94
CA GLY A 203 1.17 -40.86 -12.00
C GLY A 203 0.42 -41.80 -11.05
N LEU A 204 -0.82 -42.18 -11.33
CA LEU A 204 -1.54 -43.25 -10.61
C LEU A 204 -2.28 -44.21 -11.56
N ASP A 205 -2.11 -44.06 -12.87
CA ASP A 205 -2.73 -44.93 -13.86
C ASP A 205 -2.06 -46.31 -13.85
N LEU A 206 -2.85 -47.36 -14.09
CA LEU A 206 -2.39 -48.75 -14.05
C LEU A 206 -2.26 -49.34 -15.45
N GLU A 207 -1.17 -50.06 -15.65
CA GLU A 207 -0.89 -50.86 -16.85
C GLU A 207 -0.58 -52.30 -16.46
N VAL A 208 -0.81 -53.19 -17.41
CA VAL A 208 -0.41 -54.60 -17.32
C VAL A 208 0.69 -54.85 -18.33
N PHE A 209 1.82 -55.35 -17.85
CA PHE A 209 2.88 -55.89 -18.69
C PHE A 209 2.54 -57.33 -19.04
N ASP A 210 2.43 -57.63 -20.34
CA ASP A 210 2.21 -58.99 -20.86
C ASP A 210 3.56 -59.58 -21.28
N GLU A 211 4.08 -60.51 -20.49
CA GLU A 211 5.36 -61.23 -20.69
C GLU A 211 5.40 -61.99 -22.02
N TYR A 212 4.25 -62.42 -22.56
CA TYR A 212 4.23 -63.16 -23.83
C TYR A 212 4.44 -62.23 -25.03
N THR A 213 3.99 -60.98 -24.92
CA THR A 213 4.11 -59.98 -26.00
C THR A 213 5.25 -58.98 -25.77
N GLY A 214 5.77 -58.89 -24.55
CA GLY A 214 6.76 -57.91 -24.12
C GLY A 214 6.24 -56.47 -24.13
N ARG A 215 4.92 -56.27 -24.06
CA ARG A 215 4.28 -54.94 -24.17
C ARG A 215 3.40 -54.64 -22.97
N SER A 216 3.42 -53.39 -22.54
CA SER A 216 2.46 -52.85 -21.58
C SER A 216 1.20 -52.36 -22.27
N ARG A 217 0.05 -52.63 -21.65
CA ARG A 217 -1.26 -52.13 -22.10
C ARG A 217 -2.06 -51.59 -20.92
N PRO A 218 -2.98 -50.63 -21.14
CA PRO A 218 -3.84 -50.14 -20.07
C PRO A 218 -4.64 -51.29 -19.43
N ALA A 219 -4.75 -51.29 -18.11
CA ALA A 219 -5.50 -52.31 -17.37
C ALA A 219 -6.99 -52.39 -17.78
N SER A 220 -7.54 -51.33 -18.38
CA SER A 220 -8.89 -51.30 -18.96
C SER A 220 -9.09 -52.23 -20.16
N THR A 221 -8.02 -52.81 -20.71
CA THR A 221 -8.06 -53.68 -21.90
C THR A 221 -8.07 -55.18 -21.57
N LEU A 222 -8.06 -55.54 -20.29
CA LEU A 222 -8.11 -56.92 -19.82
C LEU A 222 -9.48 -57.56 -20.10
N SER A 223 -9.48 -58.87 -20.37
CA SER A 223 -10.73 -59.66 -20.45
C SER A 223 -11.42 -59.77 -19.08
N GLY A 224 -12.65 -60.29 -19.03
CA GLY A 224 -13.39 -60.43 -17.76
C GLY A 224 -12.66 -61.25 -16.69
N GLY A 225 -12.07 -62.39 -17.06
CA GLY A 225 -11.28 -63.21 -16.14
C GLY A 225 -9.93 -62.58 -15.78
N GLU A 226 -9.26 -61.95 -16.75
CA GLU A 226 -7.99 -61.26 -16.52
C GLU A 226 -8.14 -60.05 -15.60
N GLY A 227 -9.20 -59.28 -15.79
CA GLY A 227 -9.56 -58.15 -14.94
C GLY A 227 -9.87 -58.58 -13.52
N PHE A 228 -10.54 -59.72 -13.34
CA PHE A 228 -10.81 -60.29 -12.02
C PHE A 228 -9.52 -60.74 -11.31
N MET A 229 -8.62 -61.45 -12.00
CA MET A 229 -7.32 -61.81 -11.41
C MET A 229 -6.52 -60.57 -11.01
N ALA A 230 -6.52 -59.52 -11.85
CA ALA A 230 -5.83 -58.27 -11.57
C ALA A 230 -6.43 -57.54 -10.36
N SER A 231 -7.76 -57.44 -10.25
CA SER A 231 -8.42 -56.78 -9.12
C SER A 231 -8.25 -57.56 -7.82
N LEU A 232 -8.36 -58.90 -7.85
CA LEU A 232 -8.11 -59.76 -6.71
C LEU A 232 -6.66 -59.63 -6.23
N SER A 233 -5.70 -59.71 -7.15
CA SER A 233 -4.28 -59.53 -6.84
C SER A 233 -3.99 -58.17 -6.22
N LEU A 234 -4.63 -57.10 -6.73
CA LEU A 234 -4.49 -55.75 -6.21
C LEU A 234 -5.10 -55.60 -4.82
N ALA A 235 -6.28 -56.15 -4.57
CA ALA A 235 -6.92 -56.14 -3.25
C ALA A 235 -6.06 -56.85 -2.20
N LEU A 236 -5.51 -58.01 -2.55
CA LEU A 236 -4.61 -58.76 -1.68
C LEU A 236 -3.27 -58.04 -1.46
N GLY A 237 -2.68 -57.48 -2.52
CA GLY A 237 -1.44 -56.71 -2.43
C GLY A 237 -1.57 -55.44 -1.59
N LEU A 238 -2.70 -54.73 -1.73
CA LEU A 238 -3.02 -53.57 -0.91
C LEU A 238 -3.14 -53.96 0.56
N SER A 239 -3.77 -55.10 0.83
CA SER A 239 -3.95 -55.61 2.19
C SER A 239 -2.62 -55.93 2.88
N ASP A 240 -1.64 -56.46 2.15
CA ASP A 240 -0.30 -56.73 2.67
C ASP A 240 0.45 -55.43 3.01
N VAL A 241 0.45 -54.47 2.08
CA VAL A 241 1.18 -53.20 2.25
C VAL A 241 0.58 -52.36 3.36
N VAL A 242 -0.75 -52.26 3.44
CA VAL A 242 -1.43 -51.54 4.53
C VAL A 242 -1.08 -52.14 5.90
N GLN A 243 -1.03 -53.47 6.01
CA GLN A 243 -0.66 -54.14 7.25
C GLN A 243 0.80 -53.85 7.66
N ALA A 244 1.71 -53.81 6.70
CA ALA A 244 3.12 -53.49 6.93
C ALA A 244 3.33 -52.03 7.39
N TYR A 245 2.61 -51.07 6.80
CA TYR A 245 2.71 -49.65 7.14
C TYR A 245 1.98 -49.28 8.44
N ALA A 246 0.84 -49.93 8.75
CA ALA A 246 0.02 -49.60 9.92
C ALA A 246 0.53 -50.22 11.24
N GLY A 247 1.77 -50.73 11.28
CA GLY A 247 2.36 -51.29 12.50
C GLY A 247 1.60 -52.50 13.06
N GLY A 248 0.90 -53.25 12.20
CA GLY A 248 0.14 -54.43 12.61
C GLY A 248 -1.35 -54.21 12.87
N VAL A 249 -1.95 -53.07 12.50
CA VAL A 249 -3.42 -53.00 12.40
C VAL A 249 -3.87 -53.99 11.32
N GLN A 250 -4.53 -55.06 11.74
CA GLN A 250 -5.03 -56.12 10.87
C GLN A 250 -6.29 -55.62 10.17
N LEU A 251 -6.35 -55.78 8.84
CA LEU A 251 -7.62 -55.80 8.12
C LEU A 251 -8.26 -57.16 8.42
N ASP A 252 -9.20 -57.18 9.37
CA ASP A 252 -9.74 -58.41 9.96
C ASP A 252 -10.59 -59.23 8.98
N THR A 253 -11.20 -58.57 7.99
CA THR A 253 -12.16 -59.22 7.07
C THR A 253 -12.09 -58.67 5.65
N LEU A 254 -12.02 -59.58 4.66
CA LEU A 254 -12.12 -59.30 3.22
C LEU A 254 -13.35 -60.00 2.64
N PHE A 255 -14.22 -59.27 1.95
CA PHE A 255 -15.32 -59.86 1.17
C PHE A 255 -15.05 -59.74 -0.32
N ILE A 256 -15.25 -60.84 -1.06
CA ILE A 256 -15.12 -60.90 -2.52
C ILE A 256 -16.46 -61.38 -3.06
N ASP A 257 -17.08 -60.58 -3.92
CA ASP A 257 -18.41 -60.86 -4.46
C ASP A 257 -18.36 -61.06 -5.97
N GLU A 258 -18.62 -62.30 -6.40
CA GLU A 258 -18.70 -62.76 -7.79
C GLU A 258 -17.45 -62.46 -8.65
N GLY A 259 -17.29 -63.20 -9.75
CA GLY A 259 -16.16 -63.03 -10.68
C GLY A 259 -15.21 -64.23 -10.78
N PHE A 260 -15.43 -65.26 -9.97
CA PHE A 260 -14.75 -66.55 -10.14
C PHE A 260 -15.26 -67.32 -11.37
N GLY A 261 -16.51 -67.09 -11.79
CA GLY A 261 -17.11 -67.79 -12.94
C GLY A 261 -16.56 -67.38 -14.30
N SER A 262 -15.76 -66.31 -14.38
CA SER A 262 -15.05 -65.90 -15.60
C SER A 262 -13.62 -66.45 -15.68
N LEU A 263 -13.17 -67.18 -14.65
CA LEU A 263 -11.87 -67.83 -14.62
C LEU A 263 -11.94 -69.22 -15.24
N ASP A 264 -10.86 -69.62 -15.91
CA ASP A 264 -10.66 -71.03 -16.25
C ASP A 264 -10.33 -71.86 -14.99
N PRO A 265 -10.54 -73.20 -15.02
CA PRO A 265 -10.36 -74.05 -13.83
C PRO A 265 -8.98 -73.94 -13.17
N GLU A 266 -7.90 -73.81 -13.95
CA GLU A 266 -6.54 -73.69 -13.39
C GLU A 266 -6.35 -72.34 -12.67
N SER A 267 -6.83 -71.25 -13.28
CA SER A 267 -6.80 -69.92 -12.67
C SER A 267 -7.66 -69.85 -11.40
N LEU A 268 -8.80 -70.55 -11.37
CA LEU A 268 -9.66 -70.66 -10.19
C LEU A 268 -8.93 -71.35 -9.02
N ASP A 269 -8.25 -72.46 -9.28
CA ASP A 269 -7.48 -73.19 -8.26
C ASP A 269 -6.35 -72.32 -7.68
N MET A 270 -5.66 -71.54 -8.51
CA MET A 270 -4.64 -70.60 -8.05
C MET A 270 -5.22 -69.45 -7.23
N ALA A 271 -6.39 -68.93 -7.63
CA ALA A 271 -7.10 -67.91 -6.85
C ALA A 271 -7.51 -68.47 -5.48
N MET A 272 -8.08 -69.68 -5.43
CA MET A 272 -8.47 -70.34 -4.18
C MET A 272 -7.28 -70.57 -3.25
N LYS A 273 -6.15 -71.03 -3.79
CA LYS A 273 -4.91 -71.18 -3.02
C LYS A 273 -4.45 -69.85 -2.40
N ALA A 274 -4.51 -68.76 -3.15
CA ALA A 274 -4.14 -67.43 -2.65
C ALA A 274 -5.07 -66.94 -1.52
N LEU A 275 -6.36 -67.29 -1.56
CA LEU A 275 -7.32 -66.97 -0.49
C LEU A 275 -7.08 -67.80 0.78
N ILE A 276 -6.80 -69.10 0.63
CA ILE A 276 -6.47 -69.99 1.75
C ILE A 276 -5.16 -69.55 2.43
N ASP A 277 -4.14 -69.19 1.66
CA ASP A 277 -2.88 -68.67 2.20
C ASP A 277 -3.10 -67.38 3.00
N LEU A 278 -4.09 -66.55 2.61
CA LEU A 278 -4.46 -65.34 3.36
C LEU A 278 -5.19 -65.69 4.66
N GLN A 279 -6.12 -66.66 4.61
CA GLN A 279 -6.81 -67.17 5.79
C GLN A 279 -5.82 -67.72 6.84
N GLN A 280 -4.81 -68.49 6.40
CA GLN A 280 -3.78 -69.04 7.28
C GLN A 280 -2.95 -67.96 7.99
N ARG A 281 -2.89 -66.75 7.43
CA ARG A 281 -2.23 -65.57 8.05
C ARG A 281 -3.12 -64.87 9.08
N GLY A 282 -4.25 -65.47 9.46
CA GLY A 282 -5.16 -64.96 10.50
C GLY A 282 -6.20 -63.97 10.01
N ARG A 283 -6.52 -63.97 8.70
CA ARG A 283 -7.49 -63.04 8.10
C ARG A 283 -8.80 -63.76 7.81
N THR A 284 -9.94 -63.09 8.04
CA THR A 284 -11.25 -63.63 7.66
C THR A 284 -11.53 -63.30 6.20
N VAL A 285 -11.75 -64.30 5.36
CA VAL A 285 -12.09 -64.10 3.95
C VAL A 285 -13.48 -64.65 3.70
N GLY A 286 -14.41 -63.78 3.31
CA GLY A 286 -15.75 -64.14 2.85
C GLY A 286 -15.79 -64.09 1.32
N VAL A 287 -16.30 -65.15 0.70
CA VAL A 287 -16.42 -65.23 -0.75
C VAL A 287 -17.86 -65.56 -1.14
N ILE A 288 -18.41 -64.81 -2.09
CA ILE A 288 -19.74 -65.03 -2.67
C ILE A 288 -19.52 -65.49 -4.10
N SER A 289 -20.01 -66.69 -4.43
CA SER A 289 -19.86 -67.26 -5.77
C SER A 289 -20.95 -68.29 -6.06
N HIS A 290 -21.35 -68.35 -7.32
CA HIS A 290 -22.22 -69.40 -7.86
C HIS A 290 -21.44 -70.61 -8.43
N VAL A 291 -20.10 -70.56 -8.42
CA VAL A 291 -19.24 -71.60 -9.01
C VAL A 291 -19.21 -72.84 -8.12
N GLU A 292 -19.57 -74.00 -8.68
CA GLU A 292 -19.73 -75.25 -7.93
C GLU A 292 -18.39 -75.80 -7.44
N GLU A 293 -17.34 -75.66 -8.26
CA GLU A 293 -15.97 -76.04 -7.94
C GLU A 293 -15.47 -75.35 -6.66
N MET A 294 -15.89 -74.11 -6.43
CA MET A 294 -15.52 -73.34 -5.24
C MET A 294 -16.17 -73.88 -3.97
N LYS A 295 -17.41 -74.39 -4.06
CA LYS A 295 -18.14 -74.98 -2.93
C LYS A 295 -17.47 -76.24 -2.38
N GLN A 296 -16.69 -76.94 -3.22
CA GLN A 296 -15.98 -78.15 -2.82
C GLN A 296 -14.68 -77.86 -2.07
N GLN A 297 -14.08 -76.67 -2.28
CA GLN A 297 -12.80 -76.28 -1.70
C GLN A 297 -12.93 -75.50 -0.38
N ILE A 298 -14.12 -74.97 -0.06
CA ILE A 298 -14.36 -74.18 1.15
C ILE A 298 -15.09 -75.03 2.20
N ASP A 299 -14.46 -75.20 3.36
CA ASP A 299 -14.97 -76.06 4.44
C ASP A 299 -16.27 -75.56 5.10
N VAL A 300 -16.46 -74.22 5.14
CA VAL A 300 -17.61 -73.55 5.75
C VAL A 300 -18.31 -72.68 4.71
N ALA A 301 -19.55 -73.03 4.38
CA ALA A 301 -20.36 -72.34 3.38
C ALA A 301 -21.72 -71.91 3.94
N ILE A 302 -22.19 -70.75 3.48
CA ILE A 302 -23.56 -70.29 3.69
C ILE A 302 -24.30 -70.51 2.38
N GLU A 303 -25.14 -71.55 2.33
CA GLU A 303 -25.92 -71.92 1.15
C GLU A 303 -27.26 -71.17 1.15
N VAL A 304 -27.52 -70.39 0.09
CA VAL A 304 -28.80 -69.70 -0.12
C VAL A 304 -29.67 -70.54 -1.05
N VAL A 305 -30.77 -71.08 -0.52
CA VAL A 305 -31.74 -71.90 -1.27
C VAL A 305 -32.96 -71.07 -1.64
N GLN A 306 -33.18 -70.87 -2.93
CA GLN A 306 -34.36 -70.16 -3.44
C GLN A 306 -35.62 -71.02 -3.28
N GLY A 307 -36.69 -70.43 -2.73
CA GLY A 307 -37.98 -71.08 -2.54
C GLY A 307 -39.14 -70.20 -3.04
N VAL A 308 -40.34 -70.80 -3.13
CA VAL A 308 -41.54 -70.17 -3.72
C VAL A 308 -42.03 -68.92 -2.95
N ARG A 309 -41.71 -68.81 -1.66
CA ARG A 309 -42.09 -67.66 -0.80
C ARG A 309 -40.92 -66.75 -0.42
N GLY A 310 -39.73 -66.97 -0.98
CA GLY A 310 -38.49 -66.27 -0.62
C GLY A 310 -37.30 -67.23 -0.51
N SER A 311 -36.13 -66.66 -0.20
CA SER A 311 -34.89 -67.42 -0.03
C SER A 311 -34.69 -67.87 1.41
N THR A 312 -34.17 -69.08 1.61
CA THR A 312 -33.77 -69.62 2.92
C THR A 312 -32.26 -69.82 2.96
N VAL A 313 -31.66 -69.70 4.16
CA VAL A 313 -30.21 -69.81 4.35
C VAL A 313 -29.91 -71.05 5.17
N ARG A 314 -28.90 -71.83 4.77
CA ARG A 314 -28.37 -72.98 5.53
C ARG A 314 -26.87 -72.83 5.68
N VAL A 315 -26.34 -73.16 6.85
CA VAL A 315 -24.90 -73.17 7.10
C VAL A 315 -24.40 -74.61 6.97
N ARG A 316 -23.39 -74.83 6.14
CA ARG A 316 -22.71 -76.11 5.94
C ARG A 316 -21.29 -75.96 6.45
N GLY A 317 -20.87 -76.79 7.40
CA GLY A 317 -19.52 -76.76 7.95
C GLY A 317 -19.12 -78.12 8.48
N ASN A 318 -17.92 -78.60 8.12
CA ASN A 318 -17.33 -79.80 8.71
C ASN A 318 -16.55 -79.41 9.99
N GLY A 319 -17.26 -79.09 11.06
CA GLY A 319 -16.64 -78.70 12.32
C GLY A 319 -17.66 -78.51 13.44
N ALA A 320 -17.55 -79.32 14.48
CA ALA A 320 -18.29 -79.17 15.72
C ALA A 320 -18.06 -77.78 16.31
N LEU A 321 -19.15 -77.04 16.56
CA LEU A 321 -19.13 -75.87 17.43
C LEU A 321 -18.88 -76.37 18.86
N GLY A 322 -17.62 -76.30 19.30
CA GLY A 322 -17.20 -76.40 20.70
C GLY A 322 -16.91 -75.03 21.26
#